data_AF-A0A2S4HFI4-F1
#
_entry.id   AF-A0A2S4HFI4-F1
#
_cell.length_a   1.000
_cell.length_b   1.000
_cell.length_c   1.000
_cell.angle_alpha   90.00
_cell.angle_beta   90.00
_cell.angle_gamma   90.00
#
_symmetry.space_group_name_H-M   'P 1'
#
loop_
_entity.id
_entity.type
_entity.pdbx_description
1 polymer ?
#
loop_
_entity_poly.entity_id
_entity_poly.type
_entity_poly.pdbx_seq_one_letter_code
_entity_poly.pdbx_strand_id
1 'polypeptide(L)'
;MTLIQEQRDGRPAIPENALELLTDMQKIALRRIENFGWTLKFIRQPSFEPPLVVVENSTGVNIGVLEEDGGVNLSPRIVLRE
;
A
#
# COMPACT_ATOMS: atom_id res chain seq x y z
N MET A 1 1.95 -27.86 7.38
CA MET A 1 1.20 -26.61 7.59
C MET A 1 2.18 -25.46 7.44
N THR A 2 2.15 -24.73 6.32
CA THR A 2 3.07 -23.61 6.09
C THR A 2 2.55 -22.42 6.89
N LEU A 3 3.16 -22.12 8.04
CA LEU A 3 2.94 -20.86 8.74
C LEU A 3 3.44 -19.73 7.82
N ILE A 4 2.52 -19.10 7.11
CA ILE A 4 2.72 -17.74 6.60
C ILE A 4 2.70 -16.85 7.84
N GLN A 5 3.87 -16.74 8.47
CA GLN A 5 4.11 -15.87 9.60
C GLN A 5 3.92 -14.45 9.09
N GLU A 6 2.81 -13.81 9.47
CA GLU A 6 2.67 -12.37 9.37
C GLU A 6 3.80 -11.76 10.19
N GLN A 7 4.91 -11.45 9.53
CA GLN A 7 6.04 -10.67 10.06
C GLN A 7 5.62 -9.20 10.21
N ARG A 8 4.45 -8.94 10.80
CA ARG A 8 4.17 -7.65 11.41
C ARG A 8 4.85 -7.73 12.76
N ASP A 9 6.11 -7.28 12.79
CA ASP A 9 6.95 -7.12 13.98
C ASP A 9 6.34 -6.10 14.96
N GLY A 10 5.12 -6.36 15.45
CA GLY A 10 4.32 -5.44 16.26
C GLY A 10 3.96 -4.10 15.60
N ARG A 11 4.34 -3.86 14.34
CA ARG A 11 4.13 -2.58 13.66
C ARG A 11 2.69 -2.46 13.14
N PRO A 12 2.04 -1.30 13.34
CA PRO A 12 0.72 -1.06 12.80
C PRO A 12 0.72 -1.19 11.27
N ALA A 13 -0.40 -1.65 10.70
CA ALA A 13 -0.56 -1.86 9.26
C ALA A 13 -0.25 -0.58 8.44
N ILE A 14 -0.47 0.57 9.06
CA ILE A 14 -0.03 1.88 8.58
C ILE A 14 0.96 2.39 9.64
N PRO A 15 2.26 2.47 9.33
CA PRO A 15 3.20 3.12 10.24
C PRO A 15 2.81 4.59 10.47
N GLU A 16 3.04 5.14 11.66
CA GLU A 16 2.75 6.57 11.93
C GLU A 16 3.53 7.49 10.97
N ASN A 17 4.70 7.03 10.53
CA ASN A 17 5.53 7.66 9.51
C ASN A 17 5.23 7.17 8.08
N ALA A 18 4.05 6.61 7.82
CA ALA A 18 3.66 6.10 6.50
C ALA A 18 3.93 7.13 5.40
N LEU A 19 3.48 8.38 5.61
CA LEU A 19 3.71 9.51 4.70
C LEU A 19 5.19 9.78 4.42
N GLU A 20 6.09 9.52 5.37
CA GLU A 20 7.53 9.70 5.17
C GLU A 20 8.15 8.60 4.30
N LEU A 21 7.50 7.45 4.21
CA LEU A 21 7.92 6.34 3.34
C LEU A 21 7.48 6.53 1.88
N LEU A 22 6.51 7.41 1.61
CA LEU A 22 6.07 7.73 0.25
C LEU A 22 6.97 8.81 -0.37
N THR A 23 7.25 8.64 -1.66
CA THR A 23 7.85 9.71 -2.49
C THR A 23 6.86 10.87 -2.66
N ASP A 24 7.35 12.05 -3.05
CA ASP A 24 6.49 13.22 -3.28
C ASP A 24 5.41 12.94 -4.34
N MET A 25 5.75 12.20 -5.39
CA MET A 25 4.79 11.77 -6.43
C MET A 25 3.70 10.87 -5.83
N GLN A 26 4.07 9.92 -4.98
CA GLN A 26 3.12 9.06 -4.29
C GLN A 26 2.23 9.86 -3.31
N LYS A 27 2.78 10.83 -2.57
CA LYS A 27 1.96 11.71 -1.69
C LYS A 27 0.92 12.49 -2.49
N ILE A 28 1.32 13.06 -3.64
CA ILE A 28 0.42 13.80 -4.53
C ILE A 28 -0.65 12.86 -5.11
N ALA A 29 -0.25 11.67 -5.53
CA ALA A 29 -1.17 10.67 -6.07
C ALA A 29 -2.15 10.15 -5.02
N LEU A 30 -1.68 9.81 -3.82
CA LEU A 30 -2.52 9.42 -2.68
C LEU A 30 -3.58 10.49 -2.42
N ARG A 31 -3.17 11.74 -2.31
CA ARG A 31 -4.11 12.85 -2.09
C ARG A 31 -5.10 13.03 -3.24
N ARG A 32 -4.68 12.78 -4.49
CA ARG A 32 -5.59 12.77 -5.63
C ARG A 32 -6.64 11.68 -5.51
N ILE A 33 -6.24 10.43 -5.27
CA ILE A 33 -7.16 9.30 -5.20
C ILE A 33 -8.05 9.33 -3.94
N GLU A 34 -7.60 9.99 -2.86
CA GLU A 34 -8.43 10.29 -1.69
C GLU A 34 -9.68 11.10 -2.04
N ASN A 35 -9.57 12.04 -3.00
CA ASN A 35 -10.74 12.77 -3.51
C ASN A 35 -11.71 11.87 -4.30
N PHE A 36 -11.24 10.73 -4.82
CA PHE A 36 -12.05 9.72 -5.50
C PHE A 36 -12.56 8.63 -4.54
N GLY A 37 -12.36 8.79 -3.22
CA GLY A 37 -12.81 7.84 -2.21
C GLY A 37 -11.84 6.66 -2.00
N TRP A 38 -10.59 6.76 -2.45
CA TRP A 38 -9.57 5.76 -2.14
C TRP A 38 -8.83 6.13 -0.87
N THR A 39 -8.36 5.15 -0.12
CA THR A 39 -7.64 5.37 1.14
C THR A 39 -6.47 4.43 1.26
N LEU A 40 -5.46 4.84 2.03
CA LEU A 40 -4.30 4.00 2.33
C LEU A 40 -4.72 2.83 3.22
N LYS A 41 -4.48 1.59 2.77
CA LYS A 41 -4.82 0.37 3.52
C LYS A 41 -3.65 -0.11 4.37
N PHE A 42 -2.50 -0.33 3.73
CA PHE A 42 -1.24 -0.67 4.42
C PHE A 42 -0.04 -0.42 3.51
N ILE A 43 1.15 -0.33 4.10
CA ILE A 43 2.41 -0.27 3.37
C ILE A 43 3.18 -1.55 3.65
N ARG A 44 3.60 -2.26 2.59
CA ARG A 44 4.54 -3.38 2.71
C ARG A 44 5.94 -2.86 2.46
N GLN A 45 6.84 -3.07 3.41
CA GLN A 45 8.25 -2.69 3.25
C GLN A 45 9.12 -3.94 3.35
N PRO A 46 9.40 -4.63 2.22
CA PRO A 46 10.35 -5.72 2.20
C PRO A 46 11.77 -5.19 2.43
N SER A 47 12.66 -5.99 3.02
CA SER A 47 14.02 -5.52 3.35
C SER A 47 14.91 -5.24 2.11
N PHE A 48 14.53 -5.72 0.93
CA PHE A 48 15.31 -5.65 -0.31
C PHE A 48 14.54 -5.08 -1.51
N GLU A 49 13.30 -4.64 -1.33
CA GLU A 49 12.43 -4.12 -2.41
C GLU A 49 11.85 -2.76 -2.00
N PRO A 50 11.47 -1.91 -2.97
CA PRO A 50 10.83 -0.63 -2.67
C PRO A 50 9.52 -0.82 -1.87
N PRO A 51 9.15 0.16 -1.03
CA PRO A 51 7.94 0.10 -0.24
C PRO A 51 6.72 0.07 -1.16
N LEU A 52 5.86 -0.92 -0.95
CA LEU A 52 4.66 -1.17 -1.72
C LEU A 52 3.47 -0.56 -0.98
N VAL A 53 2.93 0.52 -1.53
CA VAL A 53 1.83 1.27 -0.93
C VAL A 53 0.52 0.70 -1.45
N VAL A 54 -0.26 0.08 -0.57
CA VAL A 54 -1.53 -0.54 -0.94
C VAL A 54 -2.68 0.37 -0.54
N VAL A 55 -3.53 0.67 -1.51
CA VAL A 55 -4.70 1.54 -1.36
C VAL A 55 -5.97 0.73 -1.63
N GLU A 56 -7.06 1.12 -0.99
CA GLU A 56 -8.37 0.52 -1.22
C GLU A 56 -9.41 1.58 -1.55
N ASN A 57 -10.39 1.22 -2.36
CA ASN A 57 -11.55 2.06 -2.58
C ASN A 57 -12.45 2.05 -1.33
N SER A 58 -13.23 3.11 -1.14
CA SER A 58 -14.31 3.29 -0.15
C SER A 58 -15.25 2.10 0.01
N THR A 59 -15.43 1.29 -1.04
CA THR A 59 -16.26 0.09 -1.00
C THR A 59 -15.55 -1.14 -0.42
N GLY A 60 -14.24 -1.10 -0.24
CA GLY A 60 -13.40 -2.23 0.19
C GLY A 60 -13.25 -3.34 -0.86
N VAL A 61 -13.91 -3.22 -2.01
CA VAL A 61 -13.94 -4.25 -3.07
C VAL A 61 -12.69 -4.20 -3.96
N ASN A 62 -12.18 -2.99 -4.21
CA ASN A 62 -11.06 -2.78 -5.11
C ASN A 62 -9.82 -2.40 -4.31
N ILE A 63 -8.72 -3.08 -4.61
CA ILE A 63 -7.41 -2.82 -4.03
C ILE A 63 -6.49 -2.42 -5.18
N GLY A 64 -5.68 -1.40 -4.96
CA GLY A 64 -4.66 -0.93 -5.88
C GLY A 64 -3.31 -0.81 -5.18
N VAL A 65 -2.25 -0.79 -5.97
CA VAL A 65 -0.90 -0.49 -5.51
C VAL A 65 -0.51 0.85 -6.09
N LEU A 66 -0.13 1.77 -5.22
CA LEU A 66 0.42 3.05 -5.63
C LEU A 66 1.90 2.87 -5.93
N GLU A 67 2.25 3.06 -7.19
CA GLU A 67 3.61 2.94 -7.72
C GLU A 67 4.40 4.23 -7.48
N GLU A 68 5.73 4.16 -7.58
CA GLU A 68 6.62 5.28 -7.27
C GLU A 68 6.42 6.50 -8.19
N ASP A 69 5.93 6.27 -9.41
CA ASP A 69 5.55 7.28 -10.40
C ASP A 69 4.21 7.98 -10.04
N GLY A 70 3.51 7.50 -9.01
CA GLY A 70 2.19 8.00 -8.63
C GLY A 70 1.03 7.39 -9.43
N GLY A 71 1.30 6.35 -10.24
CA GLY A 71 0.27 5.52 -10.87
C GLY A 71 -0.38 4.57 -9.86
N VAL A 72 -1.68 4.34 -9.99
CA VAL A 72 -2.38 3.28 -9.23
C VAL A 72 -2.56 2.05 -10.11
N ASN A 73 -1.85 0.99 -9.75
CA ASN A 73 -1.93 -0.29 -10.41
C ASN A 73 -2.99 -1.17 -9.73
N LEU A 74 -4.12 -1.36 -10.41
CA LEU A 74 -5.27 -2.18 -9.94
C LEU A 74 -5.12 -3.68 -10.24
N SER A 75 -4.17 -4.03 -11.11
CA SER A 75 -3.80 -5.41 -11.41
C SER A 75 -2.33 -5.63 -11.11
N PRO A 76 -1.89 -5.34 -9.87
CA PRO A 76 -0.50 -5.49 -9.54
C PRO A 76 -0.17 -6.98 -9.58
N ARG A 77 0.96 -7.37 -10.17
CA ARG A 77 1.45 -8.76 -10.13
C ARG A 77 1.99 -9.13 -8.74
N ILE A 78 1.32 -8.70 -7.68
CA ILE A 78 1.64 -9.06 -6.31
C ILE A 78 0.78 -10.26 -5.93
N VAL A 79 1.45 -11.33 -5.48
CA VAL A 79 0.79 -12.49 -4.90
C VAL A 79 0.21 -12.07 -3.54
N LEU A 80 -1.08 -11.73 -3.52
CA LEU A 80 -1.86 -11.68 -2.29
C LEU A 80 -2.01 -13.13 -1.80
N ARG A 81 -1.35 -13.47 -0.70
CA ARG A 81 -1.54 -14.77 -0.04
C ARG A 81 -2.84 -14.66 0.77
N GLU A 82 -3.80 -15.53 0.44
CA GLU A 82 -5.03 -15.80 1.19
C GLU A 82 -4.77 -16.49 2.53
#